data_AF-A0A8S3HXH8-F1
#
_entry.id   AF-A0A8S3HXH8-F1
#
_cell.length_a   1.000
_cell.length_b   1.000
_cell.length_c   1.000
_cell.angle_alpha   90.00
_cell.angle_beta   90.00
_cell.angle_gamma   90.00
#
_symmetry.space_group_name_H-M   'P 1'
#
loop_
_entity.id
_entity.type
_entity.pdbx_description
1 polymer ?
#
loop_
_entity_poly.entity_id
_entity_poly.type
_entity_poly.pdbx_seq_one_letter_code
_entity_poly.pdbx_strand_id
1 'polypeptide(L)'
;MPNKNSNTQVNRFGDFGLTRDIYETDYYRRGGRSFLPIRWMAPESLRDGRFDTVSDVWSFGVLLWEIATLAEQPYQGYGNEEVVHYVRYGNITLERPQNCPEILHKLMRACWTFSPGDRISFRSIVDELVIYENDDFH
;
A
#
# COMPACT_ATOMS: atom_id res chain seq x y z
N MET A 1 21.02 -1.77 -41.51
CA MET A 1 21.12 -2.78 -40.44
C MET A 1 22.21 -2.37 -39.47
N PRO A 2 22.11 -2.51 -38.13
CA PRO A 2 20.93 -2.67 -37.24
C PRO A 2 20.71 -1.38 -36.38
N ASN A 3 19.49 -0.84 -36.27
CA ASN A 3 18.50 -1.05 -35.21
C ASN A 3 19.04 -1.07 -33.76
N LYS A 4 18.75 -0.01 -32.99
CA LYS A 4 18.67 -0.03 -31.53
C LYS A 4 17.37 0.63 -31.10
N ASN A 5 16.29 -0.13 -31.18
CA ASN A 5 15.19 -0.02 -30.23
C ASN A 5 15.67 -0.51 -28.87
N SER A 6 15.57 0.36 -27.88
CA SER A 6 15.22 -0.03 -26.52
C SER A 6 14.53 1.16 -25.89
N ASN A 7 13.20 1.20 -26.03
CA ASN A 7 12.32 1.94 -25.13
C ASN A 7 12.59 1.40 -23.73
N THR A 8 13.55 1.98 -23.02
CA THR A 8 13.63 1.82 -21.58
C THR A 8 12.47 2.66 -21.04
N GLN A 9 11.34 2.03 -20.77
CA GLN A 9 10.37 2.62 -19.85
C GLN A 9 11.05 2.67 -18.49
N VAL A 10 11.72 3.79 -18.25
CA VAL A 10 12.22 4.14 -16.93
C VAL A 10 10.97 4.50 -16.12
N ASN A 11 10.45 3.55 -15.34
CA ASN A 11 9.53 3.87 -14.27
C ASN A 11 10.33 4.68 -13.23
N ARG A 12 10.26 6.01 -13.38
CA ARG A 12 10.70 6.94 -12.36
C ARG A 12 9.58 6.96 -11.32
N PHE A 13 9.91 6.67 -10.07
CA PHE A 13 9.02 7.01 -8.95
C PHE A 13 8.81 8.53 -9.00
N GLY A 14 7.61 8.92 -9.44
CA GLY A 14 7.21 10.31 -9.52
C GLY A 14 7.15 10.91 -8.12
N ASP A 15 7.62 12.15 -8.01
CA ASP A 15 7.49 12.96 -6.81
C ASP A 15 6.01 13.38 -6.65
N PHE A 16 5.29 12.78 -5.70
CA PHE A 16 3.85 13.00 -5.45
C PHE A 16 3.63 14.04 -4.36
N GLY A 17 4.09 15.27 -4.58
CA GLY A 17 3.69 16.41 -3.77
C GLY A 17 2.20 16.73 -3.95
N LEU A 18 1.29 15.90 -3.42
CA LEU A 18 -0.14 16.18 -3.23
C LEU A 18 -0.97 16.27 -4.54
N THR A 19 -1.04 15.21 -5.36
CA THR A 19 -1.86 15.26 -6.60
C THR A 19 -3.35 15.41 -6.25
N ARG A 20 -3.90 16.59 -6.58
CA ARG A 20 -4.85 17.31 -5.70
C ARG A 20 -6.31 17.33 -6.14
N ASP A 21 -6.65 16.99 -7.38
CA ASP A 21 -7.98 17.37 -7.90
C ASP A 21 -9.05 16.26 -7.91
N ILE A 22 -8.67 14.97 -7.82
CA ILE A 22 -9.63 13.86 -7.95
C ILE A 22 -9.78 13.07 -6.64
N TYR A 23 -8.75 13.09 -5.79
CA TYR A 23 -8.66 12.27 -4.58
C TYR A 23 -8.82 13.09 -3.29
N GLU A 24 -9.39 14.29 -3.34
CA GLU A 24 -9.47 15.20 -2.18
C GLU A 24 -10.17 14.56 -0.96
N THR A 25 -11.12 13.65 -1.20
CA THR A 25 -11.82 12.86 -0.16
C THR A 25 -10.92 11.89 0.61
N ASP A 26 -9.78 11.52 0.02
CA ASP A 26 -8.82 10.56 0.59
C ASP A 26 -7.86 11.19 1.59
N TYR A 27 -7.88 12.52 1.69
CA TYR A 27 -6.98 13.26 2.54
C TYR A 27 -7.67 13.84 3.78
N TYR A 28 -7.21 13.43 4.96
CA TYR A 28 -7.71 13.93 6.25
C TYR A 28 -6.85 15.08 6.80
N ARG A 29 -7.50 16.05 7.47
CA ARG A 29 -6.85 17.22 8.08
C ARG A 29 -6.85 17.12 9.60
N ARG A 30 -5.72 16.74 10.20
CA ARG A 30 -5.56 16.70 11.66
C ARG A 30 -4.94 18.00 12.17
N GLY A 31 -5.71 18.80 12.91
CA GLY A 31 -5.20 19.95 13.67
C GLY A 31 -4.54 21.06 12.84
N GLY A 32 -5.02 21.32 11.62
CA GLY A 32 -4.52 22.41 10.77
C GLY A 32 -3.27 22.09 9.93
N ARG A 33 -2.68 20.89 10.09
CA ARG A 33 -1.58 20.40 9.24
C ARG A 33 -2.07 19.98 7.85
N SER A 34 -1.11 19.80 6.94
CA SER A 34 -1.28 19.33 5.56
C SER A 34 -2.10 18.05 5.46
N PHE A 35 -2.75 17.87 4.31
CA PHE A 35 -3.53 16.72 3.91
C PHE A 35 -2.74 15.40 4.06
N LEU A 36 -3.28 14.42 4.80
CA LEU A 36 -2.65 13.12 5.02
C LEU A 36 -3.47 11.97 4.40
N PRO A 37 -2.83 11.02 3.68
CA PRO A 37 -3.50 9.87 3.06
C PRO A 37 -3.76 8.76 4.10
N ILE A 38 -4.62 9.06 5.08
CA ILE A 38 -4.80 8.23 6.30
C ILE A 38 -5.19 6.77 6.03
N ARG A 39 -5.83 6.47 4.89
CA ARG A 39 -6.24 5.11 4.51
C ARG A 39 -5.06 4.25 4.03
N TRP A 40 -3.91 4.85 3.73
CA TRP A 40 -2.68 4.15 3.39
C TRP A 40 -1.67 4.13 4.53
N MET A 41 -1.92 4.91 5.60
CA MET A 41 -0.94 5.08 6.67
C MET A 41 -0.86 3.88 7.62
N ALA A 42 0.36 3.55 8.02
CA ALA A 42 0.63 2.53 9.03
C ALA A 42 0.15 2.95 10.44
N PRO A 43 -0.09 2.00 11.37
CA PRO A 43 -0.51 2.29 12.74
C PRO A 43 0.45 3.25 13.48
N GLU A 44 1.76 3.06 13.33
CA GLU A 44 2.80 3.91 13.89
C GLU A 44 2.83 5.32 13.28
N SER A 45 2.52 5.45 11.98
CA SER A 45 2.40 6.74 11.30
C SER A 45 1.17 7.51 11.81
N LEU A 46 0.06 6.82 12.05
CA LEU A 46 -1.17 7.42 12.61
C LEU A 46 -1.03 7.79 14.10
N ARG A 47 -0.28 7.00 14.87
CA ARG A 47 -0.08 7.20 16.31
C ARG A 47 0.98 8.25 16.61
N ASP A 48 2.14 8.11 15.99
CA ASP A 48 3.38 8.81 16.38
C ASP A 48 3.88 9.74 15.27
N GLY A 49 3.27 9.72 14.07
CA GLY A 49 3.74 10.52 12.93
C GLY A 49 5.08 10.02 12.37
N ARG A 50 5.41 8.75 12.58
CA ARG A 50 6.63 8.12 12.07
C ARG A 50 6.42 7.65 10.63
N PHE A 51 7.31 8.08 9.75
CA PHE A 51 7.34 7.69 8.34
C PHE A 51 8.74 7.17 8.03
N ASP A 52 8.83 5.87 7.79
CA ASP A 52 10.03 5.14 7.47
C ASP A 52 9.73 4.03 6.45
N THR A 53 10.77 3.34 5.99
CA THR A 53 10.63 2.24 5.01
C THR A 53 9.67 1.14 5.48
N VAL A 54 9.54 0.93 6.79
CA VAL A 54 8.63 -0.08 7.33
C VAL A 54 7.19 0.39 7.23
N SER A 55 6.92 1.68 7.48
CA SER A 55 5.60 2.26 7.21
C SER A 55 5.25 2.28 5.71
N ASP A 56 6.25 2.41 4.82
CA ASP A 56 6.03 2.32 3.37
C ASP A 56 5.60 0.90 2.95
N VAL A 57 6.09 -0.15 3.63
CA VAL A 57 5.62 -1.52 3.39
C VAL A 57 4.13 -1.66 3.69
N TRP A 58 3.63 -1.02 4.74
CA TRP A 58 2.19 -1.03 5.02
C TRP A 58 1.40 -0.40 3.88
N SER A 59 1.81 0.80 3.45
CA SER A 59 1.21 1.52 2.32
C SER A 59 1.25 0.67 1.04
N PHE A 60 2.35 -0.08 0.83
CA PHE A 60 2.48 -1.01 -0.29
C PHE A 60 1.48 -2.17 -0.21
N GLY A 61 1.18 -2.68 0.99
CA GLY A 61 0.11 -3.66 1.18
C GLY A 61 -1.25 -3.12 0.74
N VAL A 62 -1.56 -1.85 1.05
CA VAL A 62 -2.78 -1.17 0.58
C VAL A 62 -2.76 -1.02 -0.94
N LEU A 63 -1.63 -0.67 -1.54
CA LEU A 63 -1.47 -0.61 -2.99
C LEU A 63 -1.73 -1.97 -3.66
N LEU A 64 -1.22 -3.07 -3.11
CA LEU A 64 -1.51 -4.41 -3.63
C LEU A 64 -3.01 -4.70 -3.59
N TRP A 65 -3.68 -4.28 -2.51
CA TRP A 65 -5.13 -4.42 -2.39
C TRP A 65 -5.87 -3.63 -3.47
N GLU A 66 -5.48 -2.38 -3.71
CA GLU A 66 -6.04 -1.55 -4.78
C GLU A 66 -5.83 -2.19 -6.17
N ILE A 67 -4.65 -2.74 -6.45
CA ILE A 67 -4.39 -3.45 -7.71
C ILE A 67 -5.37 -4.63 -7.85
N ALA A 68 -5.59 -5.39 -6.78
CA ALA A 68 -6.48 -6.55 -6.78
C ALA A 68 -7.98 -6.19 -6.86
N THR A 69 -8.37 -4.99 -6.42
CA THR A 69 -9.76 -4.50 -6.50
C THR A 69 -10.05 -3.60 -7.70
N LEU A 70 -9.06 -3.37 -8.57
CA LEU A 70 -9.17 -2.39 -9.68
C LEU A 70 -9.42 -0.96 -9.16
N ALA A 71 -8.67 -0.58 -8.13
CA ALA A 71 -8.65 0.74 -7.47
C ALA A 71 -9.96 1.10 -6.74
N GLU A 72 -10.54 0.13 -6.03
CA GLU A 72 -11.58 0.46 -5.04
C GLU A 72 -11.02 1.31 -3.91
N GLN A 73 -11.91 1.99 -3.18
CA GLN A 73 -11.55 2.79 -2.01
C GLN A 73 -11.17 1.87 -0.83
N PRO A 74 -9.96 1.99 -0.26
CA PRO A 74 -9.62 1.24 0.94
C PRO A 74 -10.54 1.62 2.11
N TYR A 75 -11.03 0.63 2.84
CA TYR A 75 -11.96 0.79 3.98
C TYR A 75 -13.26 1.51 3.57
N GLN A 76 -13.82 1.16 2.41
CA GLN A 76 -15.10 1.66 1.95
C GLN A 76 -16.19 1.42 3.02
N GLY A 77 -17.07 2.40 3.21
CA GLY A 77 -18.12 2.37 4.23
C GLY A 77 -17.71 2.90 5.61
N TYR A 78 -16.42 3.14 5.86
CA TYR A 78 -15.94 3.74 7.10
C TYR A 78 -15.57 5.21 6.93
N GLY A 79 -15.90 6.03 7.93
CA GLY A 79 -15.46 7.41 8.04
C GLY A 79 -13.96 7.51 8.35
N ASN A 80 -13.36 8.65 8.03
CA ASN A 80 -11.92 8.89 8.21
C ASN A 80 -11.46 8.70 9.67
N GLU A 81 -12.25 9.15 10.65
CA GLU A 81 -11.92 8.97 12.07
C GLU A 81 -12.00 7.52 12.53
N GLU A 82 -12.97 6.76 11.99
CA GLU A 82 -13.11 5.33 12.25
C GLU A 82 -11.92 4.54 11.71
N VAL A 83 -11.51 4.82 10.47
CA VAL A 83 -10.31 4.21 9.86
C VAL A 83 -9.07 4.50 10.71
N VAL A 84 -8.86 5.76 11.09
CA VAL A 84 -7.74 6.14 11.96
C VAL A 84 -7.79 5.38 13.28
N HIS A 85 -8.97 5.25 13.90
CA HIS A 85 -9.14 4.50 15.13
C HIS A 85 -8.79 3.02 14.94
N TYR A 86 -9.43 2.34 13.98
CA TYR A 86 -9.28 0.91 13.82
C TYR A 86 -7.86 0.49 13.40
N VAL A 87 -7.24 1.22 12.47
CA VAL A 87 -5.87 0.92 12.03
C VAL A 87 -4.88 1.16 13.17
N ARG A 88 -5.03 2.26 13.91
CA ARG A 88 -4.12 2.62 15.01
C ARG A 88 -4.09 1.57 16.13
N TYR A 89 -5.21 0.90 16.38
CA TYR A 89 -5.34 -0.13 17.42
C TYR A 89 -5.23 -1.57 16.89
N GLY A 90 -5.07 -1.76 15.57
CA GLY A 90 -4.93 -3.08 14.96
C GLY A 90 -6.24 -3.87 14.93
N ASN A 91 -7.38 -3.17 14.98
CA ASN A 91 -8.70 -3.79 15.07
C ASN A 91 -9.20 -4.32 13.72
N ILE A 92 -8.76 -3.72 12.61
CA ILE A 92 -9.15 -4.13 11.26
C ILE A 92 -7.96 -4.10 10.30
N THR A 93 -7.99 -4.99 9.32
CA THR A 93 -7.23 -4.89 8.06
C THR A 93 -8.21 -4.97 6.90
N LEU A 94 -7.82 -4.57 5.69
CA LEU A 94 -8.66 -4.72 4.51
C LEU A 94 -8.99 -6.21 4.28
N GLU A 95 -10.20 -6.45 3.81
CA GLU A 95 -10.66 -7.80 3.48
C GLU A 95 -9.98 -8.29 2.19
N ARG A 96 -9.85 -9.61 2.04
CA ARG A 96 -9.31 -10.20 0.82
C ARG A 96 -10.25 -9.88 -0.35
N PRO A 97 -9.76 -9.27 -1.45
CA PRO A 97 -10.57 -9.02 -2.63
C PRO A 97 -11.07 -10.30 -3.28
N GLN A 98 -12.22 -10.22 -3.95
CA GLN A 98 -12.77 -11.35 -4.71
C GLN A 98 -11.81 -11.72 -5.85
N ASN A 99 -11.58 -13.02 -6.05
CA ASN A 99 -10.63 -13.54 -7.04
C ASN A 99 -9.17 -13.11 -6.86
N CYS A 100 -8.78 -12.60 -5.68
CA CYS A 100 -7.39 -12.26 -5.38
C CYS A 100 -6.52 -13.53 -5.34
N PRO A 101 -5.42 -13.61 -6.13
CA PRO A 101 -4.45 -14.67 -6.05
C PRO A 101 -3.93 -14.87 -4.62
N GLU A 102 -3.71 -16.12 -4.21
CA GLU A 102 -3.28 -16.44 -2.84
C GLU A 102 -1.96 -15.76 -2.48
N ILE A 103 -1.04 -15.66 -3.44
CA ILE A 103 0.25 -15.00 -3.25
C ILE A 103 0.09 -13.52 -2.88
N LEU A 104 -0.79 -12.79 -3.56
CA LEU A 104 -1.04 -11.39 -3.27
C LEU A 104 -1.70 -11.23 -1.91
N HIS A 105 -2.66 -12.09 -1.57
CA HIS A 105 -3.28 -12.10 -0.25
C HIS A 105 -2.26 -12.37 0.88
N LYS A 106 -1.37 -13.34 0.71
CA LYS A 106 -0.28 -13.64 1.65
C LYS A 106 0.65 -12.44 1.84
N LEU A 107 1.05 -11.79 0.74
CA LEU A 107 1.90 -10.60 0.77
C LEU A 107 1.21 -9.42 1.46
N MET A 108 -0.06 -9.15 1.15
CA MET A 108 -0.86 -8.12 1.82
C MET A 108 -0.89 -8.33 3.34
N ARG A 109 -1.19 -9.56 3.78
CA ARG A 109 -1.21 -9.92 5.21
C ARG A 109 0.14 -9.71 5.89
N ALA A 110 1.23 -10.04 5.21
CA ALA A 110 2.59 -9.83 5.72
C ALA A 110 2.99 -8.34 5.77
N CYS A 111 2.48 -7.53 4.85
CA CYS A 111 2.63 -6.07 4.86
C CYS A 111 1.84 -5.42 6.00
N TRP A 112 0.68 -5.98 6.35
CA TRP A 112 -0.17 -5.47 7.44
C TRP A 112 0.09 -6.09 8.80
N THR A 113 1.26 -6.70 9.00
CA THR A 113 1.73 -7.07 10.34
C THR A 113 1.79 -5.82 11.22
N PHE A 114 1.07 -5.85 12.34
CA PHE A 114 0.89 -4.69 13.21
C PHE A 114 2.21 -4.22 13.84
N SER A 115 3.03 -5.17 14.29
CA SER A 115 4.38 -4.91 14.79
C SER A 115 5.30 -4.53 13.61
N PRO A 116 5.90 -3.32 13.58
CA PRO A 116 6.78 -2.92 12.49
C PRO A 116 8.01 -3.83 12.35
N GLY A 117 8.55 -4.37 13.46
CA GLY A 117 9.72 -5.23 13.45
C GLY A 117 9.50 -6.60 12.79
N ASP A 118 8.24 -7.05 12.76
CA ASP A 118 7.84 -8.35 12.20
C ASP A 118 7.25 -8.22 10.78
N ARG A 119 7.17 -6.99 10.27
CA ARG A 119 6.63 -6.70 8.94
C ARG A 119 7.64 -7.14 7.88
N ILE A 120 7.13 -7.75 6.80
CA ILE A 120 7.97 -8.21 5.69
C ILE A 120 8.80 -7.06 5.11
N SER A 121 10.03 -7.32 4.66
CA SER A 121 10.84 -6.30 3.99
C SER A 121 10.49 -6.22 2.49
N PHE A 122 10.71 -5.06 1.86
CA PHE A 122 10.61 -4.96 0.40
C PHE A 122 11.48 -5.98 -0.33
N ARG A 123 12.66 -6.30 0.21
CA ARG A 123 13.53 -7.32 -0.38
C ARG A 123 12.83 -8.67 -0.44
N SER A 124 12.24 -9.10 0.68
CA SER A 124 11.50 -10.36 0.79
C SER A 124 10.23 -10.37 -0.06
N ILE A 125 9.55 -9.23 -0.21
CA ILE A 125 8.40 -9.09 -1.13
C ILE A 125 8.84 -9.38 -2.57
N VAL A 126 9.94 -8.76 -3.01
CA VAL A 126 10.47 -8.97 -4.37
C VAL A 126 10.87 -10.44 -4.58
N ASP A 127 11.53 -11.04 -3.61
CA ASP A 127 11.95 -12.45 -3.70
C ASP A 127 10.73 -13.39 -3.86
N GLU A 128 9.63 -13.17 -3.11
CA GLU A 128 8.39 -13.96 -3.25
C GLU A 128 7.70 -13.76 -4.60
N LEU A 129 7.66 -12.52 -5.11
CA LEU A 129 7.04 -12.21 -6.41
C LEU A 129 7.82 -12.79 -7.58
N VAL A 130 9.16 -12.77 -7.52
CA VAL A 130 10.02 -13.36 -8.55
C VAL A 130 9.85 -14.87 -8.61
N ILE A 131 9.75 -15.54 -7.46
CA ILE A 131 9.49 -17.00 -7.43
C ILE A 131 8.16 -17.30 -8.12
N TYR A 132 7.11 -16.55 -7.78
CA TYR A 132 5.78 -16.72 -8.36
C TYR A 132 5.76 -16.51 -9.89
N GLU A 133 6.43 -15.47 -10.39
CA GLU A 133 6.51 -15.22 -11.84
C GLU A 133 7.17 -16.39 -12.57
N ASN A 134 8.20 -17.02 -11.99
CA ASN A 134 8.89 -18.14 -12.62
C ASN A 134 8.06 -19.45 -12.61
N ASP A 135 7.17 -19.63 -11.63
CA ASP A 135 6.34 -20.84 -11.52
C ASP A 135 5.13 -20.81 -12.49
N ASP A 136 4.60 -19.64 -12.86
CA ASP A 136 3.46 -19.48 -13.79
C ASP A 136 3.83 -19.70 -15.28
N PHE A 137 5.11 -19.89 -15.62
CA PHE A 137 5.60 -20.18 -16.99
C PHE A 137 6.02 -21.65 -17.22
N HIS A 138 5.63 -22.57 -16.34
CA HIS A 138 5.81 -24.02 -16.49
C HIS A 138 4.47 -24.77 -16.58
#